data_AF-A0A926BJQ5-F1
#
_entry.id   AF-A0A926BJQ5-F1
#
_cell.length_a   1.000
_cell.length_b   1.000
_cell.length_c   1.000
_cell.angle_alpha   90.00
_cell.angle_beta   90.00
_cell.angle_gamma   90.00
#
_symmetry.space_group_name_H-M   'P 1'
#
loop_
_entity.id
_entity.type
_entity.pdbx_description
1 polymer ?
#
loop_
_entity_poly.entity_id
_entity_poly.type
_entity_poly.pdbx_seq_one_letter_code
_entity_poly.pdbx_strand_id
1 'polypeptide(L)'
;ATIAAVSPPPAPVLPTTKLVGFALPQEIQELGSKKRNVLLYTLHRRTIDDAVGQIEKQYEKALTDWNEVAQTWQEDPGYNEFQVKLSIARNKVRAYHEVDTERLKALNRLITDQEDLQKQRFLDNFSLTDGVVEGVGLTKIVTLNSYGIHTAKDIVASRIRLVPGFGSALSPRLVEWRHSIEKQFRFVPDKEPDRRDTEPIENRAYTTKIKIAQSLATVPGELQRVKERMIDRRVALSETVREKSSALAKAEAIWNAVK
;
A
#
# COMPACT_ATOMS: atom_id res chain seq x y z
N ALA A 1 4.43 -18.23 -11.81
CA ALA A 1 3.46 -19.34 -11.79
C ALA A 1 2.13 -18.80 -12.32
N THR A 2 1.84 -19.10 -13.58
CA THR A 2 0.60 -18.73 -14.27
C THR A 2 -0.56 -19.41 -13.55
N ILE A 3 -1.41 -18.64 -12.88
CA ILE A 3 -2.69 -19.16 -12.39
C ILE A 3 -3.54 -19.34 -13.65
N ALA A 4 -3.65 -20.57 -14.12
CA ALA A 4 -4.53 -20.91 -15.23
C ALA A 4 -5.93 -20.41 -14.88
N ALA A 5 -6.44 -19.50 -15.70
CA ALA A 5 -7.83 -19.09 -15.67
C ALA A 5 -8.66 -20.34 -15.98
N VAL A 6 -9.24 -20.93 -14.94
CA VAL A 6 -10.34 -21.89 -15.11
C VAL A 6 -11.50 -21.04 -15.61
N SER A 7 -11.68 -21.01 -16.93
CA SER A 7 -12.84 -20.41 -17.58
C SER A 7 -14.12 -20.97 -16.95
N PRO A 8 -15.19 -20.16 -16.83
CA PRO A 8 -16.49 -20.70 -16.43
C PRO A 8 -16.88 -21.84 -17.38
N PRO A 9 -17.49 -22.93 -16.88
CA PRO A 9 -17.97 -24.00 -17.74
C PRO A 9 -18.97 -23.40 -18.75
N PRO A 10 -18.88 -23.76 -20.05
CA PRO A 10 -19.86 -23.32 -21.03
C PRO A 10 -21.26 -23.80 -20.63
N ALA A 11 -22.29 -23.03 -20.99
CA ALA A 11 -23.67 -23.43 -20.79
C ALA A 11 -23.91 -24.84 -21.36
N PRO A 12 -24.57 -25.75 -20.62
CA PRO A 12 -24.67 -27.14 -21.01
C PRO A 12 -25.56 -27.33 -22.24
N VAL A 13 -25.08 -28.13 -23.20
CA VAL A 13 -25.84 -28.59 -24.36
C VAL A 13 -26.75 -29.76 -23.93
N LEU A 14 -28.05 -29.62 -24.14
CA LEU A 14 -29.09 -30.55 -23.66
C LEU A 14 -29.15 -31.86 -24.48
N PRO A 15 -29.40 -33.03 -23.84
CA PRO A 15 -29.98 -34.19 -24.47
C PRO A 15 -31.52 -34.12 -24.45
N THR A 16 -32.15 -34.40 -25.59
CA THR A 16 -33.60 -34.36 -25.82
C THR A 16 -34.29 -35.52 -25.09
N THR A 17 -35.23 -35.28 -24.18
CA THR A 17 -36.11 -36.36 -23.69
C THR A 17 -37.53 -35.85 -23.37
N LYS A 18 -38.52 -36.56 -23.90
CA LYS A 18 -39.98 -36.30 -23.87
C LYS A 18 -40.59 -36.48 -22.48
N LEU A 19 -41.54 -35.62 -22.09
CA LEU A 19 -42.36 -35.76 -20.87
C LEU A 19 -43.80 -36.19 -21.20
N VAL A 20 -44.34 -37.11 -20.39
CA VAL A 20 -45.65 -37.78 -20.52
C VAL A 20 -46.58 -37.37 -19.35
N GLY A 21 -47.80 -36.95 -19.69
CA GLY A 21 -49.10 -37.26 -19.03
C GLY A 21 -49.44 -36.75 -17.62
N PHE A 22 -50.48 -35.90 -17.50
CA PHE A 22 -51.21 -35.60 -16.24
C PHE A 22 -52.72 -35.90 -16.39
N ALA A 23 -53.37 -36.47 -15.37
CA ALA A 23 -54.79 -36.87 -15.34
C ALA A 23 -55.68 -35.94 -14.47
N LEU A 24 -56.99 -35.81 -14.78
CA LEU A 24 -57.94 -34.80 -14.24
C LEU A 24 -58.88 -35.32 -13.10
N PRO A 25 -59.35 -34.46 -12.15
CA PRO A 25 -60.22 -34.83 -11.00
C PRO A 25 -61.74 -34.93 -11.26
N GLN A 26 -62.48 -35.56 -10.31
CA GLN A 26 -63.87 -36.05 -10.43
C GLN A 26 -65.01 -34.99 -10.46
N GLU A 27 -64.77 -33.74 -10.07
CA GLU A 27 -65.82 -32.70 -9.95
C GLU A 27 -66.40 -32.20 -11.30
N ILE A 28 -65.85 -32.68 -12.43
CA ILE A 28 -66.19 -32.22 -13.78
C ILE A 28 -67.32 -33.06 -14.43
N GLN A 29 -67.85 -34.08 -13.74
CA GLN A 29 -68.81 -35.04 -14.32
C GLN A 29 -70.28 -34.58 -14.37
N GLU A 30 -70.70 -33.51 -13.69
CA GLU A 30 -72.13 -33.13 -13.55
C GLU A 30 -72.65 -31.98 -14.44
N LEU A 31 -71.81 -31.28 -15.21
CA LEU A 31 -72.27 -30.15 -16.05
C LEU A 31 -72.72 -30.57 -17.46
N GLY A 32 -73.80 -30.04 -18.05
CA GLY A 32 -74.24 -30.43 -19.42
C GLY A 32 -73.16 -30.27 -20.50
N SER A 33 -73.06 -31.21 -21.45
CA SER A 33 -71.89 -31.46 -22.34
C SER A 33 -71.28 -30.23 -23.04
N LYS A 34 -72.08 -29.25 -23.47
CA LYS A 34 -71.58 -28.00 -24.08
C LYS A 34 -70.98 -27.03 -23.07
N LYS A 35 -71.58 -26.87 -21.88
CA LYS A 35 -71.00 -26.06 -20.79
C LYS A 35 -69.80 -26.76 -20.17
N ARG A 36 -69.82 -28.10 -20.06
CA ARG A 36 -68.70 -28.94 -19.60
C ARG A 36 -67.45 -28.75 -20.46
N ASN A 37 -67.59 -28.80 -21.79
CA ASN A 37 -66.46 -28.64 -22.71
C ASN A 37 -65.89 -27.21 -22.73
N VAL A 38 -66.73 -26.18 -22.62
CA VAL A 38 -66.25 -24.79 -22.54
C VAL A 38 -65.60 -24.52 -21.18
N LEU A 39 -66.18 -24.99 -20.08
CA LEU A 39 -65.60 -24.86 -18.74
C LEU A 39 -64.32 -25.70 -18.61
N LEU A 40 -64.26 -26.92 -19.17
CA LEU A 40 -63.05 -27.73 -19.30
C LEU A 40 -61.99 -27.01 -20.12
N TYR A 41 -62.34 -26.44 -21.27
CA TYR A 41 -61.40 -25.72 -22.11
C TYR A 41 -60.86 -24.44 -21.44
N THR A 42 -61.69 -23.71 -20.69
CA THR A 42 -61.27 -22.48 -19.98
C THR A 42 -60.56 -22.75 -18.65
N LEU A 43 -60.94 -23.77 -17.88
CA LEU A 43 -60.20 -24.21 -16.70
C LEU A 43 -58.87 -24.86 -17.09
N HIS A 44 -58.85 -25.69 -18.14
CA HIS A 44 -57.61 -26.29 -18.65
C HIS A 44 -56.68 -25.22 -19.22
N ARG A 45 -57.22 -24.23 -19.95
CA ARG A 45 -56.44 -23.09 -20.42
C ARG A 45 -55.92 -22.23 -19.27
N ARG A 46 -56.74 -21.91 -18.26
CA ARG A 46 -56.30 -21.13 -17.09
C ARG A 46 -55.25 -21.87 -16.26
N THR A 47 -55.40 -23.18 -16.07
CA THR A 47 -54.40 -24.01 -15.36
C THR A 47 -53.11 -24.20 -16.16
N ILE A 48 -53.19 -24.26 -17.49
CA ILE A 48 -52.02 -24.22 -18.37
C ILE A 48 -51.36 -22.85 -18.32
N ASP A 49 -52.11 -21.75 -18.42
CA ASP A 49 -51.60 -20.38 -18.34
C ASP A 49 -50.96 -20.09 -16.97
N ASP A 50 -51.57 -20.59 -15.88
CA ASP A 50 -51.03 -20.51 -14.52
C ASP A 50 -49.75 -21.37 -14.37
N ALA A 51 -49.70 -22.57 -14.98
CA ALA A 51 -48.52 -23.44 -14.98
C ALA A 51 -47.37 -22.85 -15.83
N VAL A 52 -47.67 -22.28 -16.99
CA VAL A 52 -46.74 -21.56 -17.86
C VAL A 52 -46.17 -20.35 -17.12
N GLY A 53 -47.03 -19.56 -16.45
CA GLY A 53 -46.60 -18.42 -15.63
C GLY A 53 -45.78 -18.81 -14.40
N GLN A 54 -45.98 -20.01 -13.83
CA GLN A 54 -45.10 -20.54 -12.78
C GLN A 54 -43.73 -20.96 -13.33
N ILE A 55 -43.69 -21.57 -14.52
CA ILE A 55 -42.45 -21.97 -15.19
C ILE A 55 -41.62 -20.74 -15.60
N GLU A 56 -42.27 -19.70 -16.12
CA GLU A 56 -41.65 -18.40 -16.44
C GLU A 56 -41.00 -17.77 -15.20
N LYS A 57 -41.73 -17.69 -14.08
CA LYS A 57 -41.18 -17.19 -12.80
C LYS A 57 -40.01 -18.02 -12.27
N GLN A 58 -40.04 -19.35 -12.44
CA GLN A 58 -38.94 -20.22 -12.04
C GLN A 58 -37.71 -20.03 -12.92
N TYR A 59 -37.90 -19.80 -14.22
CA TYR A 59 -36.83 -19.49 -15.18
C TYR A 59 -36.19 -18.13 -14.90
N GLU A 60 -36.98 -17.06 -14.72
CA GLU A 60 -36.47 -15.71 -14.40
C GLU A 60 -35.67 -15.69 -13.09
N LYS A 61 -36.14 -16.44 -12.08
CA LYS A 61 -35.41 -16.61 -10.83
C LYS A 61 -34.08 -17.35 -11.05
N ALA A 62 -34.09 -18.46 -11.78
CA ALA A 62 -32.86 -19.21 -12.07
C ALA A 62 -31.84 -18.39 -12.87
N LEU A 63 -32.32 -17.53 -13.78
CA LEU A 63 -31.49 -16.62 -14.57
C LEU A 63 -30.88 -15.51 -13.70
N THR A 64 -31.66 -14.92 -12.80
CA THR A 64 -31.17 -13.90 -11.87
C THR A 64 -30.13 -14.47 -10.92
N ASP A 65 -30.42 -15.64 -10.32
CA ASP A 65 -29.49 -16.37 -9.44
C ASP A 65 -28.17 -16.74 -10.18
N TRP A 66 -28.26 -17.12 -11.46
CA TRP A 66 -27.07 -17.41 -12.28
C TRP A 66 -26.26 -16.14 -12.57
N ASN A 67 -26.91 -15.05 -12.94
CA ASN A 67 -26.23 -13.79 -13.26
C ASN A 67 -25.49 -13.22 -12.03
N GLU A 68 -26.08 -13.31 -10.84
CA GLU A 68 -25.43 -12.90 -9.58
C GLU A 68 -24.18 -13.73 -9.28
N VAL A 69 -24.28 -15.06 -9.44
CA VAL A 69 -23.16 -15.98 -9.21
C VAL A 69 -22.08 -15.86 -10.30
N ALA A 70 -22.47 -15.59 -11.55
CA ALA A 70 -21.54 -15.36 -12.66
C ALA A 70 -20.79 -14.03 -12.50
N GLN A 71 -21.46 -12.97 -12.03
CA GLN A 71 -20.82 -11.69 -11.74
C GLN A 71 -19.81 -11.82 -10.58
N THR A 72 -20.20 -12.49 -9.49
CA THR A 72 -19.30 -12.76 -8.36
C THR A 72 -18.17 -13.75 -8.69
N TRP A 73 -18.30 -14.57 -9.73
CA TRP A 73 -17.22 -15.38 -10.29
C TRP A 73 -16.24 -14.57 -11.15
N GLN A 74 -16.73 -13.55 -11.86
CA GLN A 74 -15.91 -12.65 -12.70
C GLN A 74 -15.16 -11.60 -11.87
N GLU A 75 -15.80 -11.06 -10.83
CA GLU A 75 -15.15 -10.18 -9.87
C GLU A 75 -14.30 -11.03 -8.91
N ASP A 76 -12.97 -10.89 -8.95
CA ASP A 76 -12.07 -11.52 -7.98
C ASP A 76 -11.53 -10.48 -6.99
N PRO A 77 -12.23 -10.21 -5.86
CA PRO A 77 -11.75 -9.30 -4.82
C PRO A 77 -10.37 -9.70 -4.26
N GLY A 78 -10.04 -10.99 -4.28
CA GLY A 78 -8.75 -11.49 -3.81
C GLY A 78 -7.62 -11.05 -4.74
N TYR A 79 -7.85 -11.08 -6.05
CA TYR A 79 -6.87 -10.61 -7.03
C TYR A 79 -6.43 -9.16 -6.77
N ASN A 80 -7.37 -8.27 -6.45
CA ASN A 80 -7.05 -6.88 -6.10
C ASN A 80 -6.20 -6.80 -4.81
N GLU A 81 -6.56 -7.53 -3.75
CA GLU A 81 -5.77 -7.59 -2.50
C GLU A 81 -4.33 -8.04 -2.76
N PHE A 82 -4.14 -9.06 -3.59
CA PHE A 82 -2.82 -9.57 -3.97
C PHE A 82 -2.01 -8.58 -4.80
N GLN A 83 -2.63 -7.93 -5.78
CA GLN A 83 -1.95 -6.91 -6.60
C GLN A 83 -1.52 -5.70 -5.75
N VAL A 84 -2.37 -5.27 -4.80
CA VAL A 84 -2.02 -4.20 -3.85
C VAL A 84 -0.86 -4.62 -2.95
N LYS A 85 -0.88 -5.82 -2.36
CA LYS A 85 0.23 -6.31 -1.52
C LYS A 85 1.53 -6.46 -2.32
N LEU A 86 1.45 -6.93 -3.56
CA LEU A 86 2.59 -7.06 -4.46
C LEU A 86 3.17 -5.69 -4.86
N SER A 87 2.33 -4.68 -5.10
CA SER A 87 2.79 -3.32 -5.42
C SER A 87 3.50 -2.67 -4.23
N ILE A 88 2.96 -2.83 -3.01
CA ILE A 88 3.62 -2.38 -1.77
C ILE A 88 4.99 -3.05 -1.62
N ALA A 89 5.08 -4.36 -1.86
CA ALA A 89 6.34 -5.09 -1.79
C ALA A 89 7.37 -4.57 -2.82
N ARG A 90 6.95 -4.34 -4.07
CA ARG A 90 7.80 -3.76 -5.12
C ARG A 90 8.31 -2.36 -4.74
N ASN A 91 7.45 -1.54 -4.14
CA ASN A 91 7.84 -0.20 -3.67
C ASN A 91 8.86 -0.28 -2.53
N LYS A 92 8.70 -1.23 -1.60
CA LYS A 92 9.70 -1.47 -0.55
C LYS A 92 11.05 -1.93 -1.09
N VAL A 93 11.07 -2.80 -2.10
CA VAL A 93 12.31 -3.21 -2.78
C VAL A 93 12.97 -2.02 -3.46
N ARG A 94 12.20 -1.16 -4.15
CA ARG A 94 12.73 0.07 -4.72
C ARG A 94 13.33 0.97 -3.66
N ALA A 95 12.60 1.23 -2.57
CA ALA A 95 13.07 2.03 -1.46
C ALA A 95 14.37 1.47 -0.85
N TYR A 96 14.53 0.14 -0.76
CA TYR A 96 15.77 -0.49 -0.30
C TYR A 96 16.99 -0.11 -1.14
N HIS A 97 16.84 -0.09 -2.46
CA HIS A 97 17.90 0.32 -3.38
C HIS A 97 18.15 1.83 -3.36
N GLU A 98 17.09 2.63 -3.20
CA GLU A 98 17.22 4.09 -3.06
C GLU A 98 18.05 4.48 -1.84
N VAL A 99 18.06 3.69 -0.76
CA VAL A 99 18.92 3.95 0.42
C VAL A 99 20.39 4.05 0.03
N ASP A 100 20.90 3.21 -0.88
CA ASP A 100 22.30 3.29 -1.31
C ASP A 100 22.57 4.58 -2.09
N THR A 101 21.61 5.00 -2.93
CA THR A 101 21.74 6.23 -3.70
C THR A 101 21.76 7.46 -2.80
N GLU A 102 20.90 7.50 -1.77
CA GLU A 102 20.86 8.58 -0.79
C GLU A 102 22.08 8.57 0.12
N ARG A 103 22.59 7.38 0.49
CA ARG A 103 23.88 7.24 1.20
C ARG A 103 25.02 7.86 0.41
N LEU A 104 25.15 7.50 -0.87
CA LEU A 104 26.21 8.01 -1.74
C LEU A 104 26.09 9.53 -1.93
N LYS A 105 24.88 10.06 -2.12
CA LYS A 105 24.66 11.51 -2.18
C LYS A 105 25.07 12.20 -0.88
N ALA A 106 24.74 11.63 0.27
CA ALA A 106 25.11 12.19 1.58
C ALA A 106 26.64 12.18 1.79
N LEU A 107 27.31 11.09 1.40
CA LEU A 107 28.78 11.01 1.44
C LEU A 107 29.43 12.02 0.49
N ASN A 108 28.90 12.20 -0.73
CA ASN A 108 29.41 13.20 -1.66
C ASN A 108 29.23 14.63 -1.13
N ARG A 109 28.10 14.93 -0.49
CA ARG A 109 27.92 16.23 0.20
C ARG A 109 28.95 16.42 1.32
N LEU A 110 29.26 15.36 2.08
CA LEU A 110 30.28 15.43 3.11
C LEU A 110 31.67 15.76 2.54
N ILE A 111 31.97 15.27 1.33
CA ILE A 111 33.20 15.61 0.61
C ILE A 111 33.16 17.08 0.16
N THR A 112 32.02 17.55 -0.38
CA THR A 112 31.86 18.97 -0.76
C THR A 112 31.99 19.92 0.44
N ASP A 113 31.41 19.55 1.58
CA ASP A 113 31.39 20.36 2.81
C ASP A 113 32.64 20.13 3.68
N GLN A 114 33.59 19.34 3.19
CA GLN A 114 34.73 18.87 3.97
C GLN A 114 35.63 20.01 4.44
N GLU A 115 35.87 21.01 3.58
CA GLU A 115 36.69 22.17 3.92
C GLU A 115 36.09 22.94 5.11
N ASP A 116 34.79 23.17 5.08
CA ASP A 116 34.09 23.84 6.16
C ASP A 116 34.12 23.02 7.46
N LEU A 117 33.92 21.71 7.39
CA LEU A 117 34.02 20.84 8.57
C LEU A 117 35.42 20.83 9.18
N GLN A 118 36.47 20.74 8.35
CA GLN A 118 37.86 20.83 8.80
C GLN A 118 38.14 22.19 9.46
N LYS A 119 37.68 23.28 8.85
CA LYS A 119 37.81 24.64 9.40
C LYS A 119 37.11 24.78 10.74
N GLN A 120 35.87 24.31 10.86
CA GLN A 120 35.10 24.36 12.11
C GLN A 120 35.82 23.60 13.24
N ARG A 121 36.41 22.44 12.95
CA ARG A 121 37.21 21.67 13.94
C ARG A 121 38.52 22.35 14.29
N PHE A 122 39.18 22.94 13.30
CA PHE A 122 40.40 23.70 13.54
C PHE A 122 40.12 24.84 14.51
N LEU A 123 39.03 25.60 14.31
CA LEU A 123 38.60 26.68 15.21
C LEU A 123 38.18 26.19 16.61
N ASP A 124 37.66 24.96 16.71
CA ASP A 124 37.25 24.34 17.98
C ASP A 124 38.45 24.12 18.93
N ASN A 125 39.65 23.92 18.39
CA ASN A 125 40.87 23.72 19.18
C ASN A 125 41.36 25.01 19.87
N PHE A 126 40.83 26.18 19.51
CA PHE A 126 41.24 27.46 20.09
C PHE A 126 40.20 27.93 21.11
N SER A 127 40.41 27.56 22.36
CA SER A 127 39.55 27.97 23.46
C SER A 127 39.73 29.44 23.83
N LEU A 128 38.64 30.10 24.20
CA LEU A 128 38.63 31.43 24.79
C LEU A 128 39.11 31.34 26.25
N THR A 129 40.34 31.78 26.50
CA THR A 129 40.90 31.90 27.86
C THR A 129 41.23 33.35 28.20
N ASP A 130 41.51 33.61 29.47
CA ASP A 130 41.83 34.95 29.97
C ASP A 130 43.04 35.53 29.25
N GLY A 131 42.93 36.78 28.79
CA GLY A 131 44.02 37.51 28.12
C GLY A 131 44.27 37.14 26.65
N VAL A 132 43.54 36.18 26.07
CA VAL A 132 43.70 35.81 24.65
C VAL A 132 43.22 36.93 23.71
N VAL A 133 42.19 37.67 24.13
CA VAL A 133 41.66 38.83 23.39
C VAL A 133 41.76 40.07 24.26
N GLU A 134 42.37 41.13 23.73
CA GLU A 134 42.59 42.37 24.46
C GLU A 134 41.26 42.99 24.94
N GLY A 135 41.15 43.23 26.25
CA GLY A 135 39.93 43.75 26.89
C GLY A 135 38.89 42.68 27.24
N VAL A 136 39.18 41.40 27.02
CA VAL A 136 38.37 40.25 27.45
C VAL A 136 39.08 39.53 28.60
N GLY A 137 38.80 39.99 29.81
CA GLY A 137 39.31 39.38 31.05
C GLY A 137 38.42 38.23 31.58
N LEU A 138 38.85 37.59 32.67
CA LEU A 138 38.18 36.44 33.29
C LEU A 138 36.66 36.60 33.48
N THR A 139 36.19 37.73 34.03
CA THR A 139 34.74 37.97 34.25
C THR A 139 33.94 37.91 32.94
N LYS A 140 34.52 38.45 31.86
CA LYS A 140 33.92 38.48 30.53
C LYS A 140 33.92 37.08 29.90
N ILE A 141 34.98 36.30 30.09
CA ILE A 141 35.05 34.89 29.66
C ILE A 141 33.96 34.05 30.36
N VAL A 142 33.77 34.23 31.68
CA VAL A 142 32.70 33.53 32.41
C VAL A 142 31.32 33.85 31.84
N THR A 143 31.08 35.12 31.48
CA THR A 143 29.84 35.52 30.81
C THR A 143 29.71 34.83 29.45
N LEU A 144 30.74 34.86 28.58
CA LEU A 144 30.69 34.18 27.27
C LEU A 144 30.43 32.68 27.40
N ASN A 145 31.09 32.01 28.35
CA ASN A 145 30.88 30.60 28.63
C ASN A 145 29.44 30.30 29.04
N SER A 146 28.81 31.18 29.83
CA SER A 146 27.40 31.02 30.23
C SER A 146 26.42 31.12 29.04
N TYR A 147 26.85 31.76 27.95
CA TYR A 147 26.10 31.85 26.68
C TYR A 147 26.52 30.77 25.67
N GLY A 148 27.34 29.80 26.09
CA GLY A 148 27.81 28.71 25.23
C GLY A 148 28.88 29.12 24.22
N ILE A 149 29.60 30.22 24.46
CA ILE A 149 30.71 30.67 23.62
C ILE A 149 32.01 30.28 24.32
N HIS A 150 32.62 29.19 23.88
CA HIS A 150 33.79 28.60 24.54
C HIS A 150 35.05 28.65 23.67
N THR A 151 34.89 28.64 22.35
CA THR A 151 35.99 28.50 21.39
C THR A 151 35.88 29.52 20.26
N ALA A 152 36.91 29.62 19.41
CA ALA A 152 36.87 30.44 18.21
C ALA A 152 35.75 30.03 17.24
N LYS A 153 35.34 28.75 17.26
CA LYS A 153 34.23 28.22 16.48
C LYS A 153 32.89 28.85 16.86
N ASP A 154 32.69 29.14 18.14
CA ASP A 154 31.42 29.63 18.68
C ASP A 154 31.22 31.15 18.47
N ILE A 155 32.28 31.86 18.06
CA ILE A 155 32.27 33.31 17.83
C ILE A 155 31.46 33.62 16.59
N VAL A 156 30.24 34.12 16.78
CA VAL A 156 29.38 34.63 15.72
C VAL A 156 28.99 36.07 16.07
N ALA A 157 29.22 37.01 15.15
CA ALA A 157 29.00 38.44 15.41
C ALA A 157 27.58 38.77 15.89
N SER A 158 26.56 38.07 15.39
CA SER A 158 25.17 38.21 15.85
C SER A 158 24.98 37.70 17.29
N ARG A 159 25.58 36.56 17.66
CA ARG A 159 25.49 35.99 19.02
C ARG A 159 26.21 36.84 20.05
N ILE A 160 27.40 37.33 19.74
CA ILE A 160 28.22 38.11 20.68
C ILE A 160 27.54 39.43 21.04
N ARG A 161 26.91 40.10 20.07
CA ARG A 161 26.16 41.35 20.31
C ARG A 161 24.96 41.18 21.25
N LEU A 162 24.44 39.96 21.41
CA LEU A 162 23.35 39.66 22.34
C LEU A 162 23.85 39.45 23.78
N VAL A 163 25.16 39.26 23.98
CA VAL A 163 25.73 39.03 25.32
C VAL A 163 25.88 40.38 26.04
N PRO A 164 25.27 40.54 27.24
CA PRO A 164 25.41 41.76 28.03
C PRO A 164 26.88 42.08 28.33
N GLY A 165 27.28 43.34 28.13
CA GLY A 165 28.67 43.77 28.35
C GLY A 165 29.64 43.49 27.18
N PHE A 166 29.14 42.95 26.06
CA PHE A 166 29.86 42.76 24.80
C PHE A 166 29.22 43.59 23.68
N GLY A 167 29.38 44.91 23.78
CA GLY A 167 28.84 45.87 22.81
C GLY A 167 29.68 45.99 21.53
N SER A 168 29.54 47.14 20.87
CA SER A 168 30.20 47.49 19.60
C SER A 168 31.73 47.54 19.67
N ALA A 169 32.33 47.68 20.85
CA ALA A 169 33.79 47.75 21.00
C ALA A 169 34.46 46.37 21.10
N LEU A 170 33.86 45.42 21.84
CA LEU A 170 34.45 44.10 22.09
C LEU A 170 34.02 43.06 21.06
N SER A 171 32.82 43.18 20.50
CA SER A 171 32.34 42.26 19.47
C SER A 171 33.28 42.19 18.24
N PRO A 172 33.74 43.33 17.67
CA PRO A 172 34.66 43.29 16.53
C PRO A 172 36.02 42.67 16.89
N ARG A 173 36.52 42.89 18.11
CA ARG A 173 37.79 42.30 18.57
C ARG A 173 37.74 40.78 18.61
N LEU A 174 36.64 40.22 19.12
CA LEU A 174 36.42 38.77 19.14
C LEU A 174 36.31 38.19 17.73
N VAL A 175 35.61 38.89 16.82
CA VAL A 175 35.50 38.49 15.42
C VAL A 175 36.85 38.56 14.71
N GLU A 176 37.64 39.61 14.93
CA GLU A 176 38.98 39.75 14.37
C GLU A 176 39.93 38.67 14.90
N TRP A 177 39.84 38.34 16.20
CA TRP A 177 40.59 37.24 16.78
C TRP A 177 40.27 35.90 16.10
N ARG A 178 38.98 35.56 15.96
CA ARG A 178 38.56 34.39 15.18
C ARG A 178 39.12 34.43 13.76
N HIS A 179 39.03 35.57 13.09
CA HIS A 179 39.50 35.73 11.71
C HIS A 179 41.03 35.57 11.59
N SER A 180 41.79 36.00 12.60
CA SER A 180 43.24 35.79 12.68
C SER A 180 43.61 34.30 12.75
N ILE A 181 42.80 33.51 13.46
CA ILE A 181 42.95 32.06 13.54
C ILE A 181 42.51 31.43 12.21
N GLU A 182 41.38 31.84 11.63
CA GLU A 182 40.91 31.34 10.32
C GLU A 182 41.97 31.50 9.23
N LYS A 183 42.75 32.60 9.23
CA LYS A 183 43.87 32.81 8.29
C LYS A 183 45.00 31.78 8.42
N GLN A 184 45.13 31.12 9.56
CA GLN A 184 46.12 30.07 9.79
C GLN A 184 45.63 28.69 9.31
N PHE A 185 44.33 28.55 9.03
CA PHE A 185 43.76 27.30 8.55
C PHE A 185 44.33 26.94 7.18
N ARG A 186 44.75 25.69 7.02
CA ARG A 186 45.09 25.11 5.73
C ARG A 186 44.23 23.87 5.50
N PHE A 187 43.46 23.91 4.41
CA PHE A 187 42.65 22.79 3.98
C PHE A 187 43.52 21.63 3.50
N VAL A 188 43.18 20.41 3.92
CA VAL A 188 43.82 19.17 3.46
C VAL A 188 42.79 18.35 2.67
N PRO A 189 42.81 18.41 1.32
CA PRO A 189 41.79 17.80 0.47
C PRO A 189 41.80 16.26 0.48
N ASP A 190 42.99 15.66 0.53
CA ASP A 190 43.14 14.19 0.42
C ASP A 190 42.97 13.47 1.76
N LYS A 191 42.57 14.18 2.81
CA LYS A 191 42.28 13.56 4.10
C LYS A 191 40.94 12.84 3.98
N GLU A 192 40.85 11.60 4.43
CA GLU A 192 39.55 10.92 4.50
C GLU A 192 38.58 11.70 5.41
N PRO A 193 37.28 11.79 5.05
CA PRO A 193 36.27 12.35 5.95
C PRO A 193 36.28 11.61 7.29
N ASP A 194 36.15 12.36 8.37
CA ASP A 194 36.26 11.81 9.72
C ASP A 194 35.14 10.80 10.00
N ARG A 195 35.51 9.77 10.75
CA ARG A 195 34.58 8.74 11.20
C ARG A 195 33.34 9.32 11.88
N ARG A 196 33.48 10.40 12.64
CA ARG A 196 32.36 11.04 13.36
C ARG A 196 31.27 11.59 12.44
N ASP A 197 31.61 11.94 11.20
CA ASP A 197 30.63 12.45 10.23
C ASP A 197 30.11 11.36 9.29
N THR A 198 30.95 10.37 8.98
CA THR A 198 30.58 9.24 8.10
C THR A 198 29.75 8.18 8.83
N GLU A 199 30.04 7.90 10.10
CA GLU A 199 29.36 6.87 10.89
C GLU A 199 27.85 7.10 11.06
N PRO A 200 27.35 8.33 11.31
CA PRO A 200 25.91 8.59 11.33
C PRO A 200 25.21 8.30 9.99
N ILE A 201 25.88 8.60 8.87
CA ILE A 201 25.35 8.35 7.51
C ILE A 201 25.24 6.85 7.28
N GLU A 202 26.30 6.10 7.58
CA GLU A 202 26.36 4.65 7.44
C GLU A 202 25.35 3.95 8.37
N ASN A 203 25.31 4.33 9.65
CA ASN A 203 24.37 3.78 10.64
C ASN A 203 22.92 4.02 10.24
N ARG A 204 22.61 5.21 9.71
CA ARG A 204 21.27 5.53 9.20
C ARG A 204 20.91 4.65 8.00
N ALA A 205 21.83 4.49 7.05
CA ALA A 205 21.61 3.64 5.87
C ALA A 205 21.39 2.17 6.29
N TYR A 206 22.25 1.65 7.15
CA TYR A 206 22.18 0.28 7.68
C TYR A 206 20.86 0.02 8.43
N THR A 207 20.51 0.89 9.37
CA THR A 207 19.27 0.77 10.15
C THR A 207 18.03 0.82 9.25
N THR A 208 18.03 1.71 8.26
CA THR A 208 16.91 1.82 7.30
C THR A 208 16.78 0.56 6.46
N LYS A 209 17.89 0.02 5.96
CA LYS A 209 17.91 -1.24 5.20
C LYS A 209 17.41 -2.42 6.00
N ILE A 210 17.83 -2.57 7.26
CA ILE A 210 17.34 -3.64 8.13
C ILE A 210 15.83 -3.55 8.31
N LYS A 211 15.30 -2.36 8.61
CA LYS A 211 13.85 -2.16 8.78
C LYS A 211 13.07 -2.55 7.53
N ILE A 212 13.56 -2.16 6.35
CA ILE A 212 12.92 -2.53 5.08
C ILE A 212 13.01 -4.05 4.86
N ALA A 213 14.18 -4.66 5.07
CA ALA A 213 14.41 -6.09 4.89
C ALA A 213 13.55 -6.95 5.83
N GLN A 214 13.45 -6.57 7.11
CA GLN A 214 12.56 -7.22 8.08
C GLN A 214 11.10 -7.15 7.61
N SER A 215 10.67 -5.99 7.09
CA SER A 215 9.31 -5.82 6.57
C SER A 215 9.06 -6.55 5.24
N LEU A 216 10.12 -6.92 4.50
CA LEU A 216 10.04 -7.71 3.27
C LEU A 216 10.03 -9.21 3.56
N ALA A 217 10.66 -9.65 4.65
CA ALA A 217 10.71 -11.05 5.04
C ALA A 217 9.31 -11.64 5.32
N THR A 218 8.34 -10.82 5.75
CA THR A 218 6.96 -11.27 6.01
C THR A 218 6.10 -11.36 4.75
N VAL A 219 6.48 -10.67 3.67
CA VAL A 219 5.67 -10.52 2.44
C VAL A 219 5.37 -11.86 1.75
N PRO A 220 6.34 -12.78 1.55
CA PRO A 220 6.06 -14.06 0.89
C PRO A 220 4.97 -14.86 1.60
N GLY A 221 5.00 -14.91 2.94
CA GLY A 221 3.99 -15.59 3.74
C GLY A 221 2.62 -14.93 3.63
N GLU A 222 2.55 -13.61 3.62
CA GLU A 222 1.29 -12.89 3.39
C GLU A 222 0.70 -13.16 2.01
N LEU A 223 1.52 -13.09 0.95
CA LEU A 223 1.08 -13.36 -0.43
C LEU A 223 0.62 -14.80 -0.60
N GLN A 224 1.29 -15.76 0.04
CA GLN A 224 0.89 -17.17 0.04
C GLN A 224 -0.48 -17.35 0.71
N ARG A 225 -0.71 -16.73 1.88
CA ARG A 225 -2.02 -16.78 2.55
C ARG A 225 -3.13 -16.15 1.71
N VAL A 226 -2.84 -15.03 1.03
CA VAL A 226 -3.82 -14.38 0.15
C VAL A 226 -4.15 -15.31 -1.02
N LYS A 227 -3.14 -15.95 -1.62
CA LYS A 227 -3.31 -16.94 -2.68
C LYS A 227 -4.12 -18.16 -2.22
N GLU A 228 -3.85 -18.70 -1.03
CA GLU A 228 -4.62 -19.81 -0.45
C GLU A 228 -6.09 -19.43 -0.28
N ARG A 229 -6.37 -18.26 0.31
CA ARG A 229 -7.75 -17.76 0.42
C ARG A 229 -8.45 -17.58 -0.92
N MET A 230 -7.74 -17.15 -1.96
CA MET A 230 -8.30 -17.10 -3.32
C MET A 230 -8.68 -18.49 -3.84
N ILE A 231 -7.79 -19.47 -3.66
CA ILE A 231 -8.02 -20.85 -4.10
C ILE A 231 -9.22 -21.42 -3.35
N ASP A 232 -9.26 -21.32 -2.02
CA ASP A 232 -10.34 -21.83 -1.20
C ASP A 232 -11.68 -21.20 -1.58
N ARG A 233 -11.70 -19.88 -1.78
CA ARG A 233 -12.90 -19.16 -2.23
C ARG A 233 -13.34 -19.59 -3.62
N ARG A 234 -12.40 -19.78 -4.55
CA ARG A 234 -12.70 -20.24 -5.92
C ARG A 234 -13.21 -21.68 -5.93
N VAL A 235 -12.69 -22.54 -5.06
CA VAL A 235 -13.20 -23.90 -4.86
C VAL A 235 -14.62 -23.87 -4.28
N ALA A 236 -14.87 -23.07 -3.23
CA ALA A 236 -16.19 -22.94 -2.63
C ALA A 236 -17.25 -22.41 -3.63
N LEU A 237 -16.88 -21.38 -4.42
CA LEU A 237 -17.76 -20.79 -5.43
C LEU A 237 -17.99 -21.75 -6.61
N SER A 238 -17.08 -22.69 -6.88
CA SER A 238 -17.22 -23.64 -7.98
C SER A 238 -18.41 -24.60 -7.78
N GLU A 239 -18.73 -24.94 -6.53
CA GLU A 239 -19.89 -25.78 -6.20
C GLU A 239 -21.20 -25.01 -6.47
N THR A 240 -21.30 -23.78 -5.96
CA THR A 240 -22.48 -22.93 -6.16
C THR A 240 -22.69 -22.58 -7.63
N VAL A 241 -21.63 -22.34 -8.39
CA VAL A 241 -21.69 -22.15 -9.85
C VAL A 241 -22.24 -23.40 -10.54
N ARG A 242 -21.79 -24.59 -10.14
CA ARG A 242 -22.28 -25.86 -10.70
C ARG A 242 -23.75 -26.10 -10.40
N GLU A 243 -24.17 -25.83 -9.16
CA GLU A 243 -25.57 -25.95 -8.75
C GLU A 243 -26.49 -24.99 -9.53
N LYS A 244 -26.11 -23.70 -9.59
CA LYS A 244 -26.91 -22.68 -10.26
C LYS A 244 -26.92 -22.85 -11.79
N SER A 245 -25.79 -23.22 -12.40
CA SER A 245 -25.76 -23.56 -13.84
C SER A 245 -26.63 -24.78 -14.16
N SER A 246 -26.62 -25.83 -13.33
CA SER A 246 -27.50 -26.98 -13.52
C SER A 246 -28.97 -26.63 -13.34
N ALA A 247 -29.31 -25.75 -12.39
CA ALA A 247 -30.67 -25.29 -12.17
C ALA A 247 -31.19 -24.46 -13.35
N LEU A 248 -30.37 -23.52 -13.86
CA LEU A 248 -30.69 -22.74 -15.07
C LEU A 248 -30.89 -23.65 -16.28
N ALA A 249 -30.00 -24.62 -16.50
CA ALA A 249 -30.11 -25.57 -17.60
C ALA A 249 -31.41 -26.38 -17.58
N LYS A 250 -31.86 -26.81 -16.39
CA LYS A 250 -33.14 -27.50 -16.21
C LYS A 250 -34.32 -26.55 -16.48
N ALA A 251 -34.28 -25.34 -15.96
CA ALA A 251 -35.34 -24.35 -16.15
C ALA A 251 -35.47 -23.93 -17.62
N GLU A 252 -34.35 -23.76 -18.33
CA GLU A 252 -34.31 -23.45 -19.76
C GLU A 252 -34.85 -24.60 -20.61
N ALA A 253 -34.52 -25.86 -20.27
CA ALA A 253 -35.08 -27.03 -20.94
C ALA A 253 -36.61 -27.12 -20.79
N ILE A 254 -37.13 -26.82 -19.60
CA ILE A 254 -38.57 -26.81 -19.32
C ILE A 254 -39.25 -25.65 -20.05
N TRP A 255 -38.68 -24.44 -20.00
CA TRP A 255 -39.21 -23.27 -20.70
C TRP A 255 -39.27 -23.47 -22.22
N ASN A 256 -38.19 -24.00 -22.82
CA ASN A 256 -38.15 -24.30 -24.26
C ASN A 256 -39.11 -25.42 -24.68
N ALA A 257 -39.53 -26.29 -23.77
CA ALA A 257 -40.52 -27.33 -24.04
C ALA A 257 -41.97 -26.82 -23.95
N VAL A 258 -42.18 -25.67 -23.31
CA VAL A 258 -43.50 -25.05 -23.08
C VAL A 258 -43.77 -23.91 -24.07
N LYS A 259 -42.72 -23.31 -24.64
CA LYS A 259 -42.74 -22.32 -25.71
C LYS A 259 -43.05 -22.95 -27.08
#